data_AF-A0A497JJM6-F1
#
_entry.id   AF-A0A497JJM6-F1
#
_cell.length_a   1.000
_cell.length_b   1.000
_cell.length_c   1.000
_cell.angle_alpha   90.00
_cell.angle_beta   90.00
_cell.angle_gamma   90.00
#
_symmetry.space_group_name_H-M   'P 1'
#
loop_
_entity.id
_entity.type
_entity.pdbx_description
1 polymer ?
#
loop_
_entity_poly.entity_id
_entity_poly.type
_entity_poly.pdbx_seq_one_letter_code
_entity_poly.pdbx_strand_id
1 'polypeptide(L)'
;RECKKFVDKYLGSERTVCGPFVEDSRWVVEVRREVVDAAEFLREKLRDGGRTVGVAGKISDVLKEGFKVLLNEEVSDVYSSNREFARFLTGFLRGRPWWLERG
;
A
#
# COMPACT_ATOMS: atom_id res chain seq x y z
N ARG A 1 -2.01 30.02 -11.49
CA ARG A 1 -3.20 29.85 -10.62
C ARG A 1 -3.08 28.61 -9.75
N GLU A 2 -2.70 27.47 -10.31
CA GLU A 2 -2.57 26.21 -9.54
C GLU A 2 -1.47 26.25 -8.45
N CYS A 3 -0.32 26.89 -8.69
CA CYS A 3 0.70 27.05 -7.65
C CYS A 3 0.19 27.81 -6.42
N LYS A 4 -0.58 28.87 -6.63
CA LYS A 4 -1.15 29.67 -5.53
C LYS A 4 -2.15 28.85 -4.73
N LYS A 5 -3.06 28.11 -5.40
CA LYS A 5 -4.00 27.21 -4.71
C LYS A 5 -3.28 26.14 -3.88
N PHE A 6 -2.18 25.59 -4.39
CA PHE A 6 -1.40 24.59 -3.66
C PHE A 6 -0.79 25.18 -2.39
N VAL A 7 -0.13 26.34 -2.52
CA VAL A 7 0.46 27.05 -1.37
C VAL A 7 -0.63 27.41 -0.36
N ASP A 8 -1.72 28.03 -0.81
CA ASP A 8 -2.83 28.43 0.06
C ASP A 8 -3.48 27.24 0.78
N LYS A 9 -3.49 26.05 0.17
CA LYS A 9 -4.04 24.82 0.78
C LYS A 9 -3.18 24.30 1.94
N TYR A 10 -1.86 24.44 1.86
CA TYR A 10 -0.94 23.77 2.78
C TYR A 10 -0.19 24.72 3.72
N LEU A 11 -0.12 26.01 3.39
CA LEU A 11 0.47 27.03 4.24
C LEU A 11 -0.36 27.20 5.52
N GLY A 12 0.25 26.89 6.68
CA GLY A 12 -0.43 26.96 7.98
C GLY A 12 -1.44 25.85 8.26
N SER A 13 -1.51 24.80 7.42
CA SER A 13 -2.34 23.63 7.70
C SER A 13 -1.73 22.79 8.83
N GLU A 14 -2.55 22.33 9.78
CA GLU A 14 -2.12 21.42 10.86
C GLU A 14 -1.55 20.08 10.38
N ARG A 15 -1.89 19.70 9.14
CA ARG A 15 -1.39 18.46 8.51
C ARG A 15 0.00 18.63 7.90
N THR A 16 0.43 19.87 7.67
CA THR A 16 1.72 20.21 7.10
C THR A 16 2.79 20.11 8.18
N VAL A 17 3.77 19.24 7.97
CA VAL A 17 4.95 19.09 8.82
C VAL A 17 6.06 20.04 8.38
N CYS A 18 6.27 20.16 7.06
CA CYS A 18 7.30 21.02 6.48
C CYS A 18 6.87 21.59 5.13
N GLY A 19 7.29 22.82 4.83
CA GLY A 19 7.00 23.53 3.60
C GLY A 19 5.76 24.44 3.68
N PRO A 20 5.25 24.91 2.52
CA PRO A 20 5.64 24.55 1.15
C PRO A 20 7.05 25.01 0.74
N PHE A 21 7.77 24.22 -0.07
CA PHE A 21 9.07 24.57 -0.67
C PHE A 21 9.17 24.07 -2.12
N VAL A 22 10.24 24.43 -2.84
CA VAL A 22 10.47 23.99 -4.23
C VAL A 22 11.54 22.90 -4.27
N GLU A 23 11.22 21.76 -4.86
CA GLU A 23 12.13 20.64 -5.15
C GLU A 23 11.90 20.18 -6.59
N ASP A 24 12.97 19.97 -7.37
CA ASP A 24 12.91 19.59 -8.79
C ASP A 24 11.91 20.42 -9.63
N SER A 25 11.93 21.75 -9.40
CA SER A 25 11.03 22.71 -10.05
C SER A 25 9.54 22.51 -9.76
N ARG A 26 9.19 21.82 -8.67
CA ARG A 26 7.81 21.56 -8.22
C ARG A 26 7.62 22.02 -6.78
N TRP A 27 6.40 22.47 -6.47
CA TRP A 27 6.00 22.71 -5.09
C TRP A 27 5.81 21.40 -4.36
N VAL A 28 6.44 21.28 -3.19
CA VAL A 28 6.40 20.12 -2.31
C VAL A 28 5.99 20.56 -0.90
N VAL A 29 5.31 19.64 -0.21
CA VAL A 29 4.95 19.76 1.20
C VAL A 29 5.13 18.40 1.84
N GLU A 30 5.71 18.36 3.03
CA GLU A 30 5.69 17.16 3.85
C GLU A 30 4.43 17.18 4.71
N VAL A 31 3.62 16.14 4.59
CA VAL A 31 2.37 15.99 5.37
C VAL A 31 2.46 14.77 6.28
N ARG A 32 1.84 14.88 7.45
CA ARG A 32 1.76 13.76 8.39
C ARG A 32 0.85 12.67 7.81
N ARG A 33 1.34 11.42 7.81
CA ARG A 33 0.50 10.26 7.49
C ARG A 33 -0.58 10.09 8.54
N GLU A 34 -1.82 9.86 8.10
CA GLU A 34 -2.94 9.59 9.00
C GLU A 34 -2.80 8.21 9.67
N VAL A 35 -2.26 7.23 8.94
CA VAL A 35 -2.00 5.87 9.45
C VAL A 35 -0.55 5.50 9.18
N VAL A 36 0.13 4.97 10.20
CA VAL A 36 1.55 4.57 10.15
C VAL A 36 1.74 3.06 10.27
N ASP A 37 0.69 2.33 10.66
CA ASP A 37 0.67 0.88 10.75
C ASP A 37 -0.04 0.28 9.52
N ALA A 38 0.72 -0.39 8.67
CA ALA A 38 0.19 -1.01 7.45
C ALA A 38 -0.80 -2.14 7.75
N ALA A 39 -0.61 -2.86 8.86
CA ALA A 39 -1.47 -3.99 9.23
C ALA A 39 -2.83 -3.49 9.73
N GLU A 40 -2.84 -2.47 10.58
CA GLU A 40 -4.04 -1.79 11.03
C GLU A 40 -4.79 -1.20 9.83
N PHE A 41 -4.07 -0.49 8.95
CA PHE A 41 -4.65 0.08 7.72
C PHE A 41 -5.35 -0.98 6.87
N LEU A 42 -4.70 -2.12 6.62
CA LEU A 42 -5.29 -3.21 5.83
C LEU A 42 -6.49 -3.83 6.53
N ARG A 43 -6.42 -4.05 7.86
CA ARG A 43 -7.55 -4.60 8.63
C ARG A 43 -8.76 -3.68 8.55
N GLU A 44 -8.57 -2.37 8.69
CA GLU A 44 -9.64 -1.38 8.60
C GLU A 44 -10.26 -1.35 7.19
N LYS A 45 -9.43 -1.20 6.15
CA LYS A 45 -9.93 -1.05 4.77
C LYS A 45 -10.56 -2.31 4.19
N LEU A 46 -10.16 -3.49 4.65
CA LEU A 46 -10.68 -4.75 4.15
C LEU A 46 -11.78 -5.37 5.03
N ARG A 47 -12.10 -4.76 6.18
CA ARG A 47 -13.11 -5.27 7.14
C ARG A 47 -14.45 -5.60 6.48
N ASP A 48 -14.92 -4.75 5.57
CA ASP A 48 -16.19 -4.92 4.86
C ASP A 48 -16.01 -5.52 3.45
N GLY A 49 -14.90 -6.24 3.23
CA GLY A 49 -14.53 -6.86 1.95
C GLY A 49 -13.81 -5.95 0.96
N GLY A 50 -13.56 -4.68 1.31
CA GLY A 50 -12.67 -3.79 0.56
C GLY A 50 -13.19 -3.27 -0.78
N ARG A 51 -14.50 -3.36 -1.06
CA ARG A 51 -15.10 -2.81 -2.30
C ARG A 51 -14.81 -1.31 -2.48
N THR A 52 -14.78 -0.56 -1.38
CA THR A 52 -14.49 0.87 -1.35
C THR A 52 -13.05 1.21 -1.73
N VAL A 53 -12.14 0.23 -1.62
CA VAL A 53 -10.71 0.36 -1.99
C VAL A 53 -10.36 -0.45 -3.25
N GLY A 54 -11.37 -0.89 -4.01
CA GLY A 54 -11.18 -1.50 -5.34
C GLY A 54 -11.06 -3.03 -5.36
N VAL A 55 -11.39 -3.73 -4.26
CA VAL A 55 -11.40 -5.20 -4.28
C VAL A 55 -12.50 -5.73 -5.22
N ALA A 56 -12.15 -6.69 -6.08
CA ALA A 56 -13.09 -7.33 -6.98
C ALA A 56 -14.19 -8.09 -6.22
N GLY A 57 -15.41 -8.13 -6.77
CA GLY A 57 -16.59 -8.69 -6.07
C GLY A 57 -16.40 -10.09 -5.50
N LYS A 58 -15.93 -11.04 -6.33
CA LYS A 58 -15.71 -12.42 -5.89
C LYS A 58 -14.70 -12.53 -4.73
N ILE A 59 -13.70 -11.66 -4.69
CA ILE A 59 -12.70 -11.64 -3.61
C ILE A 59 -13.28 -10.95 -2.38
N SER A 60 -14.04 -9.87 -2.58
CA SER A 60 -14.66 -9.13 -1.48
C SER A 60 -15.59 -10.00 -0.65
N ASP A 61 -16.35 -10.89 -1.27
CA ASP A 61 -17.28 -11.75 -0.54
C ASP A 61 -16.52 -12.72 0.36
N VAL A 62 -15.42 -13.30 -0.13
CA VAL A 62 -14.54 -14.16 0.68
C VAL A 62 -13.85 -13.38 1.80
N LEU A 63 -13.38 -12.15 1.55
CA LEU A 63 -12.75 -11.33 2.59
C LEU A 63 -13.71 -10.95 3.73
N LYS A 64 -15.02 -10.83 3.47
CA LYS A 64 -16.02 -10.58 4.51
C LYS A 64 -16.19 -11.77 5.45
N GLU A 65 -15.99 -13.00 4.95
CA GLU A 65 -16.03 -14.20 5.79
C GLU A 65 -14.86 -14.22 6.78
N GLY A 66 -13.72 -13.66 6.37
CA GLY A 66 -12.59 -13.38 7.24
C GLY A 66 -11.27 -13.40 6.50
N PHE A 67 -10.26 -12.75 7.08
CA PHE A 67 -8.90 -12.76 6.57
C PHE A 67 -7.88 -12.60 7.71
N LYS A 68 -6.63 -12.91 7.40
CA LYS A 68 -5.48 -12.65 8.28
C LYS A 68 -4.50 -11.75 7.55
N VAL A 69 -3.96 -10.78 8.27
CA VAL A 69 -2.82 -9.97 7.82
C VAL A 69 -1.58 -10.57 8.47
N LEU A 70 -0.66 -11.07 7.64
CA LEU A 70 0.60 -11.68 8.06
C LEU A 70 1.72 -10.65 7.90
N LEU A 71 2.49 -10.43 8.95
CA LEU A 71 3.60 -9.50 9.00
C LEU A 71 4.92 -10.25 9.12
N ASN A 72 5.93 -9.74 8.42
CA ASN A 72 7.30 -10.24 8.49
C ASN A 72 7.36 -11.76 8.27
N GLU A 73 7.84 -12.53 9.25
CA GLU A 73 8.03 -13.97 9.19
C GLU A 73 6.74 -14.78 9.37
N GLU A 74 5.60 -14.18 9.72
CA GLU A 74 4.31 -14.90 9.87
C GLU A 74 3.86 -15.57 8.56
N VAL A 75 4.35 -15.09 7.41
CA VAL A 75 4.08 -15.71 6.10
C VAL A 75 4.83 -17.04 5.89
N SER A 76 5.88 -17.31 6.68
CA SER A 76 6.75 -18.47 6.55
C SER A 76 6.00 -19.80 6.66
N ASP A 77 4.96 -19.85 7.48
CA ASP A 77 4.13 -21.05 7.67
C ASP A 77 3.35 -21.39 6.39
N VAL A 78 2.73 -20.37 5.78
CA VAL A 78 1.99 -20.53 4.51
C VAL A 78 2.96 -20.83 3.37
N TYR A 79 4.11 -20.18 3.35
CA TYR A 79 5.16 -20.42 2.38
C TYR A 79 5.67 -21.87 2.43
N SER A 80 5.93 -22.40 3.62
CA SER A 80 6.48 -23.74 3.80
C SER A 80 5.44 -24.85 3.57
N SER A 81 4.17 -24.59 3.88
CA SER A 81 3.08 -25.56 3.74
C SER A 81 2.43 -25.59 2.37
N ASN A 82 2.50 -24.50 1.58
CA ASN A 82 1.87 -24.40 0.27
C ASN A 82 2.89 -24.14 -0.84
N ARG A 83 3.26 -25.21 -1.56
CA ARG A 83 4.24 -25.16 -2.66
C ARG A 83 3.82 -24.24 -3.81
N GLU A 84 2.52 -24.15 -4.13
CA GLU A 84 2.04 -23.29 -5.20
C GLU A 84 2.16 -21.82 -4.82
N PHE A 85 1.77 -21.48 -3.59
CA PHE A 85 1.95 -20.15 -3.02
C PHE A 85 3.44 -19.77 -2.96
N ALA A 86 4.31 -20.68 -2.51
CA ALA A 86 5.75 -20.43 -2.45
C ALA A 86 6.34 -20.09 -3.83
N ARG A 87 5.95 -20.86 -4.87
CA ARG A 87 6.36 -20.60 -6.25
C ARG A 87 5.86 -19.24 -6.73
N PHE A 88 4.60 -18.91 -6.45
CA PHE A 88 4.02 -17.63 -6.81
C PHE A 88 4.74 -16.46 -6.13
N LEU A 89 4.86 -16.50 -4.80
CA LEU A 89 5.47 -15.42 -4.02
C LEU A 89 6.94 -15.21 -4.41
N THR A 90 7.69 -16.29 -4.62
CA THR A 90 9.09 -16.21 -5.08
C THR A 90 9.18 -15.52 -6.45
N GLY A 91 8.31 -15.88 -7.39
CA GLY A 91 8.27 -15.24 -8.71
C GLY A 91 7.86 -13.78 -8.64
N PHE A 92 6.85 -13.47 -7.82
CA PHE A 92 6.37 -12.10 -7.59
C PHE A 92 7.48 -11.21 -7.02
N LEU A 93 8.19 -11.68 -5.99
CA LEU A 93 9.26 -10.92 -5.33
C LEU A 93 10.50 -10.75 -6.21
N ARG A 94 10.80 -11.69 -7.10
CA ARG A 94 11.88 -11.51 -8.09
C ARG A 94 11.63 -10.34 -9.03
N GLY A 95 10.36 -9.95 -9.24
CA GLY A 95 9.97 -8.80 -10.07
C GLY A 95 10.37 -8.93 -11.54
N ARG A 96 10.86 -10.10 -11.97
CA ARG A 96 11.33 -10.38 -13.33
C ARG A 96 10.75 -11.71 -13.81
N PRO A 97 10.27 -11.76 -15.06
CA PRO A 97 9.91 -13.03 -15.67
C PRO A 97 11.13 -13.95 -15.75
N TRP A 98 10.93 -15.25 -15.53
CA TRP A 98 12.01 -16.25 -15.50
C TRP A 98 12.82 -16.33 -16.80
N TRP A 99 12.23 -15.94 -17.94
CA TRP A 99 12.91 -15.91 -19.24
C TRP A 99 13.86 -14.71 -19.41
N LEU A 100 13.79 -13.71 -18.53
CA LEU A 100 14.66 -12.52 -18.56
C LEU A 100 15.97 -12.73 -17.76
N GLU A 101 16.16 -13.90 -17.12
CA GLU A 101 17.34 -14.20 -16.29
C GLU A 101 18.55 -14.72 -17.09
N ARG A 102 18.42 -14.93 -18.41
CA ARG A 102 19.55 -15.33 -19.29
C ARG A 102 20.05 -14.13 -20.11
N GLY A 103 20.88 -13.30 -19.49
CA GLY A 103 21.63 -12.22 -20.12
C GLY A 103 23.00 -12.12 -19.49
#